data_AF-A0A2N9J4F4-F1
#
_entry.id   AF-A0A2N9J4F4-F1
#
_cell.length_a   1.000
_cell.length_b   1.000
_cell.length_c   1.000
_cell.angle_alpha   90.00
_cell.angle_beta   90.00
_cell.angle_gamma   90.00
#
_symmetry.space_group_name_H-M   'P 1'
#
loop_
_entity.id
_entity.type
_entity.pdbx_description
1 polymer ?
#
loop_
_entity_poly.entity_id
_entity_poly.type
_entity_poly.pdbx_seq_one_letter_code
_entity_poly.pdbx_strand_id
1 'polypeptide(L)'
;MDSPKATDLERELAYLWPDGEHGGYNLHDGNDNSQGRVVEEFAMEQPVPTYLFAFAVGELGFREVGPRTRVYAEVGGYVLDDAAKEFAGTEEMIRQGERLFGPYDWERFDLLVLPPSFPYGGMENPRMVFLTPTVKRERQRQEIFLVFC
;
A
#
# COMPACT_ATOMS: atom_id res chain seq x y z
N MET A 1 39.71 -2.54 14.33
CA MET A 1 38.29 -2.39 14.71
C MET A 1 37.50 -3.01 13.58
N ASP A 2 37.03 -4.23 13.81
CA ASP A 2 36.30 -5.04 12.83
C ASP A 2 34.92 -4.43 12.59
N SER A 3 34.57 -4.20 11.34
CA SER A 3 33.21 -3.88 10.91
C SER A 3 32.30 -5.10 11.17
N PRO A 4 31.09 -4.92 11.74
CA PRO A 4 30.19 -6.03 12.01
C PRO A 4 29.79 -6.74 10.72
N LYS A 5 29.87 -8.08 10.72
CA LYS A 5 29.44 -8.93 9.61
C LYS A 5 27.94 -8.73 9.38
N ALA A 6 27.56 -8.58 8.11
CA ALA A 6 26.18 -8.55 7.64
C ALA A 6 25.39 -9.70 8.27
N THR A 7 24.56 -9.36 9.26
CA THR A 7 23.63 -10.27 9.90
C THR A 7 22.51 -10.57 8.91
N ASP A 8 22.61 -11.76 8.30
CA ASP A 8 21.53 -12.73 8.01
C ASP A 8 20.09 -12.19 7.86
N LEU A 9 19.92 -11.20 6.97
CA LEU A 9 18.62 -10.61 6.61
C LEU A 9 17.63 -11.66 6.08
N GLU A 10 18.14 -12.71 5.45
CA GLU A 10 17.32 -13.82 4.94
C GLU A 10 16.60 -14.58 6.06
N ARG A 11 17.22 -14.69 7.25
CA ARG A 11 16.56 -15.29 8.42
C ARG A 11 15.50 -14.39 9.06
N GLU A 12 15.70 -13.08 9.07
CA GLU A 12 14.67 -12.15 9.56
C GLU A 12 13.48 -12.06 8.61
N LEU A 13 13.72 -12.04 7.30
CA LEU A 13 12.66 -12.08 6.28
C LEU A 13 11.84 -13.38 6.35
N ALA A 14 12.49 -14.52 6.62
CA ALA A 14 11.81 -15.80 6.83
C ALA A 14 10.99 -15.86 8.14
N TYR A 15 11.35 -15.07 9.15
CA TYR A 15 10.58 -14.98 10.39
C TYR A 15 9.33 -14.10 10.24
N LEU A 16 9.40 -13.07 9.39
CA LEU A 16 8.30 -12.14 9.12
C LEU A 16 7.26 -12.71 8.15
N TRP A 17 7.61 -13.72 7.33
CA TRP A 17 6.71 -14.36 6.36
C TRP A 17 6.81 -15.91 6.39
N PRO A 18 6.24 -16.58 7.41
CA PRO A 18 6.40 -18.02 7.58
C PRO A 18 5.58 -18.88 6.60
N ASP A 19 4.51 -18.34 5.99
CA ASP A 19 3.51 -19.14 5.29
C ASP A 19 3.62 -19.13 3.75
N GLY A 20 4.66 -18.52 3.17
CA GLY A 20 5.01 -18.73 1.76
C GLY A 20 3.93 -18.38 0.71
N GLU A 21 2.82 -17.74 1.11
CA GLU A 21 1.78 -17.32 0.17
C GLU A 21 2.23 -16.06 -0.56
N HIS A 22 3.06 -16.24 -1.58
CA HIS A 22 3.32 -15.20 -2.57
C HIS A 22 1.97 -14.74 -3.15
N GLY A 23 1.43 -13.64 -2.62
CA GLY A 23 0.23 -13.01 -3.17
C GLY A 23 0.45 -12.79 -4.66
N GLY A 24 -0.43 -13.36 -5.49
CA GLY A 24 -0.23 -13.53 -6.92
C GLY A 24 -0.16 -12.23 -7.72
N TYR A 25 0.98 -11.55 -7.67
CA TYR A 25 1.51 -10.75 -8.76
C TYR A 25 2.60 -11.61 -9.44
N ASN A 26 2.48 -11.82 -10.76
CA ASN A 26 3.41 -12.65 -11.51
C ASN A 26 4.81 -12.02 -11.48
N LEU A 27 5.69 -12.58 -10.64
CA LEU A 27 7.12 -12.31 -10.59
C LEU A 27 7.78 -12.86 -11.86
N HIS A 28 7.60 -12.17 -13.00
CA HIS A 28 8.34 -12.50 -14.21
C HIS A 28 9.73 -11.85 -14.18
N ASP A 29 10.70 -12.64 -13.69
CA ASP A 29 12.09 -12.76 -14.11
C ASP A 29 12.74 -11.56 -14.84
N GLY A 30 13.10 -10.54 -14.06
CA GLY A 30 14.08 -9.50 -14.40
C GLY A 30 15.17 -9.41 -13.34
N ASN A 31 15.66 -10.56 -12.88
CA ASN A 31 16.50 -10.69 -11.69
C ASN A 31 17.92 -10.15 -11.89
N ASP A 32 18.15 -8.89 -11.49
CA ASP A 32 19.46 -8.41 -11.00
C ASP A 32 19.40 -8.19 -9.48
N ASN A 33 19.19 -9.27 -8.72
CA ASN A 33 19.28 -9.28 -7.25
C ASN A 33 20.74 -9.19 -6.74
N SER A 34 21.70 -8.73 -7.55
CA SER A 34 23.11 -8.79 -7.18
C SER A 34 23.51 -7.80 -6.06
N GLN A 35 22.64 -6.89 -5.62
CA GLN A 35 22.92 -5.91 -4.55
C GLN A 35 21.75 -5.57 -3.60
N GLY A 36 20.78 -6.47 -3.38
CA GLY A 36 19.65 -6.20 -2.47
C GLY A 36 18.65 -5.16 -2.98
N ARG A 37 18.56 -5.01 -4.31
CA ARG A 37 17.59 -4.17 -5.01
C ARG A 37 16.39 -5.00 -5.43
N VAL A 38 15.18 -4.49 -5.17
CA VAL A 38 13.93 -5.03 -5.72
C VAL A 38 13.46 -4.10 -6.85
N VAL A 39 13.02 -4.68 -7.96
CA VAL A 39 12.47 -3.94 -9.11
C VAL A 39 11.02 -4.40 -9.29
N GLU A 40 10.09 -3.45 -9.19
CA GLU A 40 8.66 -3.67 -9.39
C GLU A 40 8.19 -2.85 -10.59
N GLU A 41 7.39 -3.46 -11.46
CA GLU A 41 6.84 -2.83 -12.65
C GLU A 41 5.33 -2.59 -12.48
N PHE A 42 4.88 -1.38 -12.81
CA PHE A 42 3.47 -0.99 -12.74
C PHE A 42 3.02 -0.46 -14.09
N ALA A 43 1.82 -0.85 -14.51
CA ALA A 43 1.18 -0.36 -15.72
C ALA A 43 -0.18 0.27 -15.40
N MET A 44 -0.44 1.45 -15.95
CA MET A 44 -1.73 2.13 -15.93
C MET A 44 -2.16 2.34 -17.38
N GLU A 45 -3.07 1.51 -17.87
CA GLU A 45 -3.55 1.58 -19.27
C GLU A 45 -4.49 2.77 -19.49
N GLN A 46 -5.20 3.21 -18.45
CA GLN A 46 -6.10 4.34 -18.52
C GLN A 46 -5.30 5.65 -18.51
N PRO A 47 -5.58 6.60 -19.44
CA PRO A 47 -4.90 7.88 -19.47
C PRO A 47 -5.27 8.70 -18.23
N VAL A 48 -4.26 9.14 -17.49
CA VAL A 48 -4.41 9.99 -16.29
C VAL A 48 -3.57 11.26 -16.41
N PRO A 49 -4.06 12.41 -15.94
CA PRO A 49 -3.23 13.59 -15.78
C PRO A 49 -2.02 13.32 -14.88
N THR A 50 -0.89 13.98 -15.17
CA THR A 50 0.38 13.73 -14.44
C THR A 50 0.28 13.97 -12.94
N TYR A 51 -0.59 14.88 -12.48
CA TYR A 51 -0.78 15.14 -11.05
C TYR A 51 -1.36 13.96 -10.26
N LEU A 52 -1.96 12.98 -10.95
CA LEU A 52 -2.48 11.75 -10.37
C LEU A 52 -1.43 10.63 -10.30
N PHE A 53 -0.23 10.86 -10.83
CA PHE A 53 0.87 9.94 -10.64
C PHE A 53 1.35 10.01 -9.19
N ALA A 54 1.31 8.86 -8.51
CA ALA A 54 1.91 8.70 -7.20
C ALA A 54 2.56 7.32 -7.09
N PHE A 55 3.56 7.25 -6.22
CA PHE A 55 4.10 6.00 -5.72
C PHE A 55 4.48 6.14 -4.26
N ALA A 56 4.41 5.02 -3.55
CA ALA A 56 4.82 4.91 -2.16
C ALA A 56 5.78 3.73 -1.99
N VAL A 57 6.83 3.93 -1.20
CA VAL A 57 7.81 2.88 -0.87
C VAL A 57 8.04 2.86 0.62
N GLY A 58 7.96 1.68 1.21
CA GLY A 58 8.17 1.45 2.64
C GLY A 58 7.88 -0.01 2.97
N GLU A 59 7.92 -0.34 4.26
CA GLU A 59 7.58 -1.68 4.75
C GLU A 59 6.05 -1.82 4.84
N LEU A 60 5.40 -2.12 3.71
CA LEU A 60 3.94 -2.10 3.60
C LEU A 60 3.31 -3.50 3.77
N GLY A 61 2.29 -3.58 4.62
CA GLY A 61 1.39 -4.71 4.73
C GLY A 61 0.00 -4.35 4.22
N PHE A 62 -0.83 -5.37 3.96
CA PHE A 62 -2.19 -5.15 3.49
C PHE A 62 -3.24 -6.02 4.18
N ARG A 63 -4.50 -5.59 4.06
CA ARG A 63 -5.72 -6.34 4.42
C ARG A 63 -6.74 -6.19 3.31
N GLU A 64 -7.40 -7.28 2.95
CA GLU A 64 -8.59 -7.25 2.11
C GLU A 64 -9.77 -6.74 2.95
N VAL A 65 -10.47 -5.71 2.48
CA VAL A 65 -11.67 -5.15 3.13
C VAL A 65 -12.91 -5.24 2.25
N GLY A 66 -12.74 -5.65 0.99
CA GLY A 66 -13.83 -5.85 0.04
C GLY A 66 -13.37 -6.69 -1.14
N PRO A 67 -14.26 -6.98 -2.11
CA PRO A 67 -13.95 -7.81 -3.27
C PRO A 67 -12.93 -7.16 -4.23
N ARG A 68 -12.75 -5.84 -4.16
CA ARG A 68 -11.86 -5.04 -5.01
C ARG A 68 -11.13 -3.92 -4.26
N THR A 69 -11.02 -4.05 -2.95
CA THR A 69 -10.47 -3.02 -2.06
C THR A 69 -9.56 -3.65 -1.04
N ARG A 70 -8.30 -3.23 -1.07
CA ARG A 70 -7.30 -3.45 -0.03
C ARG A 70 -7.02 -2.17 0.72
N VAL A 71 -6.68 -2.33 1.99
CA VAL A 71 -6.06 -1.30 2.80
C VAL A 71 -4.60 -1.65 2.99
N TYR A 72 -3.72 -0.71 2.71
CA TYR A 72 -2.28 -0.78 2.93
C TYR A 72 -1.88 0.16 4.07
N ALA A 73 -0.90 -0.26 4.86
CA ALA A 73 -0.26 0.57 5.88
C ALA A 73 1.12 -0.02 6.20
N GLU A 74 1.94 0.70 6.96
CA GLU A 74 3.20 0.14 7.47
C GLU A 74 2.95 -1.10 8.36
N VAL A 75 3.83 -2.10 8.25
CA VAL A 75 3.81 -3.30 9.09
C VAL A 75 4.33 -3.01 10.51
N GLY A 76 4.00 -3.89 11.46
CA GLY A 76 4.53 -3.81 12.83
C GLY A 76 3.73 -2.96 13.81
N GLY A 77 2.60 -2.37 13.38
CA GLY A 77 1.68 -1.62 14.24
C GLY A 77 0.22 -2.07 14.14
N TYR A 78 -0.64 -1.55 15.03
CA TYR A 78 -2.10 -1.79 15.00
C TYR A 78 -2.83 -1.00 13.90
N VAL A 79 -2.11 -0.11 13.19
CA VAL A 79 -2.66 0.79 12.16
C VAL A 79 -3.34 0.01 11.05
N LEU A 80 -2.73 -1.07 10.57
CA LEU A 80 -3.27 -1.85 9.46
C LEU A 80 -4.60 -2.51 9.83
N ASP A 81 -4.69 -3.13 11.01
CA ASP A 81 -5.92 -3.80 11.46
C ASP A 81 -7.02 -2.80 11.84
N ASP A 82 -6.65 -1.65 12.38
CA ASP A 82 -7.61 -0.59 12.68
C ASP A 82 -8.14 0.08 11.42
N ALA A 83 -7.27 0.35 10.44
CA ALA A 83 -7.67 0.85 9.14
C ALA A 83 -8.57 -0.16 8.41
N ALA A 84 -8.27 -1.46 8.49
CA ALA A 84 -9.13 -2.49 7.92
C ALA A 84 -10.54 -2.48 8.52
N LYS A 85 -10.67 -2.30 9.85
CA LYS A 85 -11.97 -2.19 10.53
C LYS A 85 -12.72 -0.92 10.13
N GLU A 86 -12.00 0.18 10.02
CA GLU A 86 -12.56 1.48 9.65
C GLU A 86 -13.10 1.48 8.22
N PHE A 87 -12.35 0.89 7.29
CA PHE A 87 -12.68 0.88 5.87
C PHE A 87 -13.45 -0.37 5.42
N ALA A 88 -13.94 -1.20 6.35
CA ALA A 88 -14.76 -2.38 6.04
C ALA A 88 -16.06 -2.04 5.28
N GLY A 89 -16.55 -0.80 5.41
CA GLY A 89 -17.74 -0.31 4.72
C GLY A 89 -17.51 0.21 3.29
N THR A 90 -16.27 0.22 2.81
CA THR A 90 -15.90 0.88 1.54
C THR A 90 -16.64 0.32 0.32
N GLU A 91 -16.79 -1.01 0.22
CA GLU A 91 -17.48 -1.63 -0.91
C GLU A 91 -18.95 -1.17 -1.03
N GLU A 92 -19.64 -0.97 0.10
CA GLU A 92 -21.02 -0.46 0.06
C GLU A 92 -21.07 0.99 -0.44
N MET A 93 -20.07 1.80 -0.09
CA MET A 93 -19.93 3.17 -0.60
C MET A 93 -19.71 3.17 -2.11
N ILE A 94 -18.82 2.31 -2.62
CA ILE A 94 -18.57 2.19 -4.07
C ILE A 94 -19.84 1.76 -4.79
N ARG A 95 -20.57 0.77 -4.27
CA ARG A 95 -21.85 0.32 -4.86
C ARG A 95 -22.89 1.44 -4.91
N GLN A 96 -22.97 2.27 -3.87
CA GLN A 96 -23.87 3.43 -3.92
C GLN A 96 -23.40 4.45 -4.96
N GLY A 97 -22.10 4.71 -5.05
CA GLY A 97 -21.52 5.56 -6.08
C GLY A 97 -21.84 5.06 -7.49
N GLU A 98 -21.70 3.75 -7.73
CA GLU A 98 -21.98 3.14 -9.02
C GLU A 98 -23.46 3.27 -9.43
N ARG A 99 -24.37 3.16 -8.46
CA ARG A 99 -25.81 3.36 -8.70
C ARG A 99 -26.15 4.79 -9.09
N LEU A 100 -25.39 5.77 -8.58
CA LEU A 100 -25.67 7.19 -8.79
C LEU A 100 -24.98 7.76 -10.03
N PHE A 101 -23.74 7.33 -10.28
CA PHE A 101 -22.85 7.97 -11.26
C PHE A 101 -22.46 7.05 -12.43
N GLY A 102 -22.83 5.77 -12.39
CA GLY A 102 -22.49 4.77 -13.39
C GLY A 102 -21.32 3.88 -12.96
N PRO A 103 -20.90 2.94 -13.81
CA PRO A 103 -19.87 1.96 -13.48
C PRO A 103 -18.56 2.60 -12.98
N TYR A 104 -17.91 1.94 -12.02
CA TYR A 104 -16.59 2.36 -11.57
C TYR A 104 -15.54 1.89 -12.59
N ASP A 105 -14.97 2.83 -13.34
CA ASP A 105 -14.07 2.53 -14.47
C ASP A 105 -12.69 2.01 -14.04
N TRP A 106 -12.37 2.08 -12.76
CA TRP A 106 -11.08 1.62 -12.24
C TRP A 106 -11.25 0.23 -11.65
N GLU A 107 -10.46 -0.74 -12.13
CA GLU A 107 -10.60 -2.15 -11.74
C GLU A 107 -10.58 -2.37 -10.21
N ARG A 108 -9.77 -1.58 -9.50
CA ARG A 108 -9.58 -1.63 -8.05
C ARG A 108 -9.77 -0.27 -7.40
N PHE A 109 -10.12 -0.30 -6.12
CA PHE A 109 -10.16 0.87 -5.25
C PHE A 109 -9.38 0.52 -3.99
N ASP A 110 -8.07 0.72 -3.99
CA ASP A 110 -7.23 0.47 -2.82
C ASP A 110 -7.00 1.75 -2.01
N LEU A 111 -6.69 1.57 -0.74
CA LEU A 111 -6.47 2.64 0.22
C LEU A 111 -5.07 2.49 0.83
N LEU A 112 -4.28 3.56 0.85
CA LEU A 112 -3.00 3.61 1.54
C LEU A 112 -3.10 4.58 2.72
N VAL A 113 -2.97 4.04 3.94
CA VAL A 113 -2.91 4.84 5.16
C VAL A 113 -1.47 5.27 5.39
N LEU A 114 -1.27 6.58 5.49
CA LEU A 114 0.04 7.20 5.58
C LEU A 114 0.41 7.59 7.01
N PRO A 115 1.69 7.93 7.27
CA PRO A 115 2.07 8.61 8.50
C PRO A 115 1.35 9.96 8.68
N PRO A 116 1.19 10.43 9.94
CA PRO A 116 0.59 11.74 10.25
C PRO A 116 1.32 12.96 9.67
N SER A 117 2.51 12.77 9.07
CA SER A 117 3.26 13.82 8.37
C SER A 117 2.67 14.19 7.01
N PHE A 118 1.75 13.39 6.47
CA PHE A 118 1.07 13.71 5.22
C PHE A 118 0.17 14.95 5.39
N PRO A 119 0.38 16.04 4.63
CA PRO A 119 -0.25 17.33 4.92
C PRO A 119 -1.71 17.45 4.49
N TYR A 120 -2.27 16.42 3.83
CA TYR A 120 -3.63 16.41 3.29
C TYR A 120 -4.51 15.36 3.97
N GLY A 121 -5.82 15.62 4.02
CA GLY A 121 -6.83 14.65 4.47
C GLY A 121 -6.83 13.37 3.62
N GLY A 122 -6.55 13.52 2.33
CA GLY A 122 -6.34 12.41 1.39
C GLY A 122 -5.99 12.91 -0.01
N MET A 123 -5.72 11.98 -0.93
CA MET A 123 -5.43 12.23 -2.36
C MET A 123 -6.06 11.12 -3.22
N GLU A 124 -6.80 11.50 -4.25
CA GLU A 124 -7.65 10.64 -5.10
C GLU A 124 -6.91 9.84 -6.18
N ASN A 125 -5.65 9.46 -5.93
CA ASN A 125 -4.83 8.69 -6.84
C ASN A 125 -5.59 7.46 -7.41
N PRO A 126 -5.69 7.32 -8.75
CA PRO A 126 -6.43 6.24 -9.37
C PRO A 126 -5.94 4.87 -8.91
N ARG A 127 -6.89 3.98 -8.63
CA ARG A 127 -6.67 2.63 -8.06
C ARG A 127 -6.05 2.57 -6.66
N MET A 128 -5.50 3.67 -6.13
CA MET A 128 -4.84 3.68 -4.82
C MET A 128 -4.97 5.03 -4.15
N VAL A 129 -6.03 5.25 -3.37
CA VAL A 129 -6.31 6.52 -2.68
C VAL A 129 -5.45 6.66 -1.42
N PHE A 130 -4.83 7.81 -1.24
CA PHE A 130 -3.92 8.08 -0.13
C PHE A 130 -4.70 8.78 0.98
N LEU A 131 -4.56 8.33 2.22
CA LEU A 131 -5.35 8.84 3.35
C LEU A 131 -4.46 9.16 4.54
N THR A 132 -4.71 10.28 5.22
CA THR A 132 -4.14 10.50 6.56
C THR A 132 -4.88 9.66 7.60
N PRO A 133 -4.18 9.22 8.66
CA PRO A 133 -4.78 8.48 9.77
C PRO A 133 -5.57 9.49 10.61
N THR A 134 -6.83 9.74 10.22
CA THR A 134 -7.67 10.77 10.85
C THR A 134 -8.55 10.22 11.98
N VAL A 135 -8.60 8.91 12.18
CA VAL A 135 -9.62 8.31 13.08
C VAL A 135 -9.05 7.64 14.34
N LYS A 136 -7.74 7.43 14.49
CA LYS A 136 -7.13 7.11 15.80
C LYS A 136 -5.94 7.99 16.15
N ARG A 137 -6.07 8.61 17.32
CA ARG A 137 -5.41 9.84 17.80
C ARG A 137 -3.96 9.69 18.26
N GLU A 138 -3.25 8.66 17.80
CA GLU A 138 -1.92 8.34 18.31
C GLU A 138 -0.87 8.48 17.21
N ARG A 139 0.10 9.36 17.45
CA ARG A 139 1.16 9.69 16.51
C ARG A 139 2.14 8.53 16.43
N GLN A 140 1.99 7.68 15.43
CA GLN A 140 3.00 6.66 15.09
C GLN A 140 3.95 7.19 14.02
N ARG A 141 5.24 6.86 14.18
CA ARG A 141 6.28 7.11 13.17
C ARG A 141 6.15 5.99 12.15
N GLN A 142 5.66 6.32 10.96
CA GLN A 142 5.75 5.43 9.81
C GLN A 142 6.80 5.97 8.84
N GLU A 143 7.54 5.05 8.21
CA GLU A 143 8.63 5.34 7.28
C GLU A 143 8.22 5.02 5.84
N ILE A 144 7.19 5.73 5.37
CA ILE A 144 6.71 5.65 3.99
C ILE A 144 7.25 6.86 3.21
N PHE A 145 8.02 6.60 2.16
CA PHE A 145 8.44 7.61 1.19
C PHE A 145 7.39 7.76 0.12
N LEU A 146 7.17 9.01 -0.30
CA LEU A 146 6.00 9.39 -1.05
C LEU A 146 6.35 10.49 -2.05
N VAL A 147 5.99 10.27 -3.31
CA VAL A 147 6.25 11.23 -4.39
C VAL A 147 4.97 11.47 -5.17
N PHE A 148 4.64 12.75 -5.33
CA PHE A 148 3.61 13.27 -6.22
C PHE A 148 4.30 14.04 -7.35
N CYS A 149 3.82 13.89 -8.60
CA CYS A 149 4.35 14.63 -9.75
C CYS A 149 3.50 15.85 -10.10
#